data_AF-A0A4Y2SSM0-F1
#
_entry.id   AF-A0A4Y2SSM0-F1
#
_cell.length_a   1.000
_cell.length_b   1.000
_cell.length_c   1.000
_cell.angle_alpha   90.00
_cell.angle_beta   90.00
_cell.angle_gamma   90.00
#
_symmetry.space_group_name_H-M   'P 1'
#
loop_
_entity.id
_entity.type
_entity.pdbx_description
1 polymer ?
#
loop_
_entity_poly.entity_id
_entity_poly.type
_entity_poly.pdbx_seq_one_letter_code
_entity_poly.pdbx_strand_id
1 'polypeptide(L)'
;MQKRSDLSDVQNGMIIGFRTKGGSISETANFVNCSRAAVEKVYRAWQCGTIQNQWRGTCGAPRTVDDRGKRRLRRCVRANRHATVEQLTAQMNQGATKSMSSTTIQRTLLHTLRSRRLVMQLC
;
A
#
# COMPACT_ATOMS: atom_id res chain seq x y z
N MET A 1 15.16 -26.80 -4.31
CA MET A 1 14.31 -25.59 -4.31
C MET A 1 13.05 -25.88 -5.11
N GLN A 2 11.89 -26.05 -4.47
CA GLN A 2 10.62 -26.20 -5.21
C GLN A 2 10.25 -24.85 -5.83
N LYS A 3 10.05 -24.85 -7.15
CA LYS A 3 9.63 -23.70 -7.94
C LYS A 3 8.29 -23.22 -7.36
N ARG A 4 8.29 -22.05 -6.70
CA ARG A 4 7.06 -21.36 -6.26
C ARG A 4 6.34 -20.87 -7.51
N SER A 5 5.55 -21.74 -8.10
CA SER A 5 4.61 -21.34 -9.15
C SER A 5 3.41 -20.75 -8.43
N ASP A 6 3.20 -19.45 -8.55
CA ASP A 6 2.04 -18.81 -7.98
C ASP A 6 0.76 -19.35 -8.64
N LEU A 7 -0.29 -19.53 -7.84
CA LEU A 7 -1.60 -19.98 -8.33
C LEU A 7 -2.19 -18.96 -9.28
N SER A 8 -2.86 -19.43 -10.34
CA SER A 8 -3.55 -18.53 -11.27
C SER A 8 -4.72 -17.82 -10.60
N ASP A 9 -5.10 -16.66 -11.13
CA ASP A 9 -6.25 -15.88 -10.64
C ASP A 9 -7.56 -16.68 -10.66
N VAL A 10 -7.72 -17.55 -11.67
CA VAL A 10 -8.86 -18.46 -11.78
C VAL A 10 -8.86 -19.47 -10.62
N GLN A 11 -7.72 -20.08 -10.31
CA GLN A 11 -7.58 -21.02 -9.18
C GLN A 11 -7.80 -20.32 -7.83
N ASN A 12 -7.27 -19.11 -7.65
CA ASN A 12 -7.50 -18.32 -6.45
C ASN A 12 -8.99 -18.00 -6.26
N GLY A 13 -9.69 -17.63 -7.34
CA GLY A 13 -11.14 -17.41 -7.33
C GLY A 13 -11.94 -18.66 -6.96
N MET A 14 -11.57 -19.82 -7.51
CA MET A 14 -12.18 -21.11 -7.17
C MET A 14 -12.00 -21.47 -5.69
N ILE A 15 -10.78 -21.28 -5.14
CA ILE A 15 -10.49 -21.51 -3.73
C ILE A 15 -11.39 -20.64 -2.83
N ILE A 16 -11.49 -19.35 -3.14
CA ILE A 16 -12.33 -18.41 -2.37
C ILE A 16 -13.80 -18.83 -2.46
N GLY A 17 -14.31 -19.08 -3.66
CA GLY A 17 -15.71 -19.45 -3.89
C GLY A 17 -16.12 -20.76 -3.22
N PHE A 18 -15.23 -21.75 -3.17
CA PHE A 18 -15.51 -23.03 -2.51
C PHE A 18 -15.50 -22.88 -0.99
N ARG A 19 -14.56 -22.09 -0.45
CA ARG A 19 -14.44 -21.81 0.98
C ARG A 19 -15.57 -20.94 1.53
N THR A 20 -16.09 -19.98 0.76
CA THR A 20 -17.26 -19.18 1.16
C THR A 20 -18.54 -19.98 1.19
N LYS A 21 -18.65 -21.04 0.38
CA LYS A 21 -19.76 -22.01 0.42
C LYS A 21 -19.66 -23.04 1.56
N GLY A 22 -18.65 -22.94 2.43
CA GLY A 22 -18.48 -23.83 3.57
C GLY A 22 -17.66 -25.10 3.30
N GLY A 23 -17.04 -25.23 2.12
CA GLY A 23 -16.21 -26.40 1.81
C GLY A 23 -14.97 -26.52 2.70
N SER A 24 -14.58 -27.76 3.03
CA SER A 24 -13.39 -28.01 3.84
C SER A 24 -12.10 -27.67 3.08
N ILE A 25 -10.99 -27.48 3.82
CA ILE A 25 -9.68 -27.17 3.23
C ILE A 25 -9.20 -28.33 2.35
N SER A 26 -9.42 -29.57 2.79
CA SER A 26 -9.01 -30.77 2.04
C SER A 26 -9.80 -30.94 0.75
N GLU A 27 -11.13 -30.74 0.78
CA GLU A 27 -11.97 -30.82 -0.42
C GLU A 27 -11.60 -29.74 -1.43
N THR A 28 -11.35 -28.51 -0.96
CA THR A 28 -10.93 -27.40 -1.83
C THR A 28 -9.57 -27.68 -2.47
N ALA A 29 -8.63 -28.22 -1.70
CA ALA A 29 -7.29 -28.58 -2.18
C ALA A 29 -7.36 -29.66 -3.27
N ASN A 30 -8.17 -30.70 -3.05
CA ASN A 30 -8.40 -31.76 -4.04
C ASN A 30 -9.09 -31.23 -5.29
N PHE A 31 -10.08 -30.35 -5.14
CA PHE A 31 -10.82 -29.76 -6.26
C PHE A 31 -9.94 -28.89 -7.17
N VAL A 32 -9.09 -28.05 -6.58
CA VAL A 32 -8.19 -27.15 -7.33
C VAL A 32 -6.86 -27.83 -7.69
N ASN A 33 -6.67 -29.07 -7.24
CA ASN A 33 -5.43 -29.85 -7.36
C ASN A 33 -4.21 -29.06 -6.85
N CYS A 34 -4.33 -28.48 -5.65
CA CYS A 34 -3.29 -27.68 -5.02
C CYS A 34 -3.06 -28.13 -3.57
N SER A 35 -1.97 -27.65 -2.95
CA SER A 35 -1.69 -28.04 -1.56
C SER A 35 -2.66 -27.37 -0.58
N ARG A 36 -2.95 -28.06 0.54
CA ARG A 36 -3.77 -27.49 1.64
C ARG A 36 -3.19 -26.17 2.16
N ALA A 37 -1.86 -26.05 2.21
CA ALA A 37 -1.17 -24.83 2.60
C ALA A 37 -1.40 -23.68 1.60
N ALA A 38 -1.51 -23.98 0.30
CA ALA A 38 -1.83 -22.97 -0.71
C ALA A 38 -3.28 -22.47 -0.54
N VAL A 39 -4.23 -23.38 -0.31
CA VAL A 39 -5.63 -23.03 0.00
C VAL A 39 -5.72 -22.12 1.22
N GLU A 40 -5.02 -22.47 2.31
CA GLU A 40 -5.01 -21.66 3.53
C GLU A 40 -4.39 -20.29 3.31
N LYS A 41 -3.24 -20.21 2.61
CA LYS A 41 -2.59 -18.95 2.26
C LYS A 41 -3.51 -18.05 1.45
N VAL A 42 -4.18 -18.59 0.44
CA VAL A 42 -5.11 -17.85 -0.41
C VAL A 42 -6.31 -17.37 0.41
N TYR A 43 -6.93 -18.25 1.18
CA TYR A 43 -8.10 -17.88 1.98
C TYR A 43 -7.77 -16.82 3.04
N ARG A 44 -6.61 -16.92 3.71
CA ARG A 44 -6.14 -15.91 4.67
C ARG A 44 -5.84 -14.57 4.01
N ALA A 45 -5.18 -14.58 2.85
CA ALA A 45 -4.90 -13.36 2.11
C ALA A 45 -6.21 -12.72 1.60
N TRP A 46 -7.24 -13.49 1.25
CA TRP A 46 -8.56 -12.96 0.92
C TRP A 46 -9.26 -12.33 2.13
N GLN A 47 -9.28 -13.00 3.28
CA GLN A 47 -9.87 -12.46 4.52
C GLN A 47 -9.20 -11.16 4.97
N CYS A 48 -7.89 -11.03 4.80
CA CYS A 48 -7.15 -9.80 5.10
C CYS A 48 -7.25 -8.74 3.98
N GLY A 49 -8.11 -8.93 2.97
CA GLY A 49 -8.27 -8.03 1.83
C GLY A 49 -7.09 -7.98 0.86
N THR A 50 -6.05 -8.78 1.07
CA THR A 50 -4.79 -8.75 0.33
C THR A 50 -4.93 -9.32 -1.10
N ILE A 51 -5.82 -10.30 -1.33
CA ILE A 51 -6.01 -10.86 -2.69
C ILE A 51 -6.73 -9.89 -3.62
N GLN A 52 -7.76 -9.18 -3.13
CA GLN A 52 -8.38 -8.10 -3.92
C GLN A 52 -7.38 -6.98 -4.23
N ASN A 53 -6.40 -6.75 -3.34
CA ASN A 53 -5.33 -5.76 -3.49
C ASN A 53 -4.10 -6.28 -4.27
N GLN A 54 -3.97 -7.59 -4.52
CA GLN A 54 -3.01 -8.15 -5.46
C GLN A 54 -3.44 -7.89 -6.90
N TRP A 55 -4.74 -7.99 -7.18
CA TRP A 55 -5.31 -7.72 -8.50
C TRP A 55 -5.14 -6.26 -8.93
N ARG A 56 -4.93 -5.34 -7.98
CA ARG A 56 -4.64 -3.93 -8.25
C ARG A 56 -3.82 -3.31 -7.13
N GLY A 57 -2.49 -3.33 -7.24
CA GLY A 57 -1.68 -2.21 -6.72
C GLY A 57 -0.78 -2.43 -5.50
N THR A 58 -0.33 -3.66 -5.20
CA THR A 58 0.86 -3.81 -4.32
C THR A 58 2.18 -3.71 -5.10
N CYS A 59 2.17 -3.17 -6.31
CA CYS A 59 3.35 -2.65 -6.97
C CYS A 59 3.66 -1.24 -6.41
N GLY A 60 4.24 -1.21 -5.21
CA GLY A 60 4.73 0.03 -4.62
C GLY A 60 5.21 -0.15 -3.18
N ALA A 61 6.39 0.38 -2.89
CA ALA A 61 6.95 0.42 -1.54
C ALA A 61 5.94 1.05 -0.55
N PRO A 62 5.86 0.55 0.70
CA PRO A 62 5.08 1.18 1.76
C PRO A 62 5.42 2.67 1.82
N ARG A 63 4.40 3.53 1.71
CA ARG A 63 4.63 4.97 1.76
C ARG A 63 5.14 5.32 3.15
N THR A 64 6.35 5.89 3.24
CA THR A 64 6.99 6.35 4.48
C THR A 64 6.12 7.36 5.24
N VAL A 65 5.17 8.01 4.56
CA VAL A 65 4.28 9.01 5.14
C VAL A 65 2.91 8.41 5.42
N ASP A 66 2.56 8.37 6.70
CA ASP A 66 1.24 8.03 7.19
C ASP A 66 0.19 9.09 6.75
N ASP A 67 -1.09 8.72 6.80
CA ASP A 67 -2.15 9.65 6.37
C ASP A 67 -2.27 10.88 7.29
N ARG A 68 -1.83 10.75 8.55
CA ARG A 68 -1.71 11.88 9.49
C ARG A 68 -0.62 12.86 9.04
N GLY A 69 0.56 12.38 8.65
CA GLY A 69 1.64 13.17 8.09
C GLY A 69 1.22 13.87 6.80
N LYS A 70 0.50 13.19 5.91
CA LYS A 70 -0.08 13.83 4.70
C LYS A 70 -1.07 14.94 5.06
N ARG A 71 -1.96 14.72 6.04
CA ARG A 71 -2.93 15.73 6.48
C ARG A 71 -2.25 16.95 7.10
N ARG A 72 -1.19 16.73 7.90
CA ARG A 72 -0.38 17.80 8.47
C ARG A 72 0.33 18.60 7.38
N LEU A 73 0.98 17.93 6.43
CA LEU A 73 1.65 18.57 5.30
C LEU A 73 0.68 19.41 4.45
N ARG A 74 -0.55 18.92 4.20
CA ARG A 74 -1.61 19.70 3.53
C ARG A 74 -1.94 21.00 4.26
N ARG A 75 -1.99 20.98 5.59
CA ARG A 75 -2.26 22.18 6.39
C ARG A 75 -1.08 23.17 6.33
N CYS A 76 0.15 22.68 6.48
CA CYS A 76 1.35 23.52 6.38
C CYS A 76 1.45 24.21 5.02
N VAL A 77 1.21 23.47 3.93
CA VAL A 77 1.21 24.00 2.56
C VAL A 77 0.10 25.04 2.33
N ARG A 78 -1.10 24.81 2.89
CA ARG A 78 -2.21 25.77 2.77
C ARG A 78 -1.94 27.07 3.52
N ALA A 79 -1.31 26.98 4.70
CA ALA A 79 -0.92 28.14 5.50
C ALA A 79 0.23 28.91 4.83
N ASN A 80 1.19 28.21 4.24
CA ASN A 80 2.39 28.79 3.67
C ASN A 80 2.50 28.48 2.17
N ARG A 81 1.73 29.21 1.35
CA ARG A 81 1.66 29.00 -0.11
C ARG A 81 2.97 29.29 -0.86
N HIS A 82 3.94 29.94 -0.22
CA HIS A 82 5.26 30.29 -0.77
C HIS A 82 6.42 29.68 0.02
N ALA A 83 6.18 28.71 0.91
CA ALA A 83 7.24 28.11 1.70
C ALA A 83 8.11 27.14 0.87
N THR A 84 9.41 27.17 1.13
CA THR A 84 10.38 26.22 0.55
C THR A 84 10.27 24.85 1.21
N VAL A 85 10.81 23.81 0.55
CA VAL A 85 10.80 22.44 1.11
C VAL A 85 11.54 22.37 2.44
N GLU A 86 12.60 23.14 2.64
CA GLU A 86 13.34 23.19 3.91
C GLU A 86 12.49 23.76 5.05
N GLN A 87 11.77 24.86 4.79
CA GLN A 87 10.85 25.45 5.76
C GLN A 87 9.71 24.48 6.11
N LEU A 88 9.15 23.81 5.10
CA LEU A 88 8.13 22.77 5.32
C LEU A 88 8.69 21.58 6.09
N THR A 89 9.95 21.22 5.86
CA THR A 89 10.63 20.11 6.57
C THR A 89 10.85 20.44 8.03
N ALA A 90 11.36 21.63 8.33
CA ALA A 90 11.50 22.12 9.70
C ALA A 90 10.13 22.15 10.41
N GLN A 91 9.11 22.69 9.76
CA GLN A 91 7.75 22.77 10.33
C GLN A 91 7.09 21.39 10.52
N MET A 92 7.37 20.42 9.65
CA MET A 92 6.88 19.05 9.78
C MET A 92 7.58 18.29 10.90
N ASN A 93 8.88 18.57 11.12
CA ASN A 93 9.69 17.93 12.15
C ASN A 93 9.47 18.52 13.55
N GLN A 94 8.98 19.76 13.66
CA GLN A 94 8.58 20.35 14.94
C GLN A 94 7.54 19.48 15.66
N GLY A 95 7.89 18.84 16.77
CA GLY A 95 6.99 17.97 17.52
C GLY A 95 6.59 16.65 16.81
N ALA A 96 7.36 16.20 15.82
CA ALA A 96 7.19 14.86 15.24
C ALA A 96 8.07 13.83 15.96
N THR A 97 7.53 12.64 16.20
CA THR A 97 8.29 11.50 16.77
C THR A 97 9.23 10.86 15.75
N LYS A 98 9.00 11.08 14.45
CA LYS A 98 9.86 10.63 13.35
C LYS A 98 10.17 11.81 12.45
N SER A 99 11.45 12.07 12.23
CA SER A 99 11.89 13.12 11.30
C SER A 99 11.62 12.70 9.86
N MET A 100 11.20 13.65 9.05
CA MET A 100 11.00 13.49 7.62
C MET A 100 12.14 14.16 6.86
N SER A 101 12.66 13.48 5.84
CA SER A 101 13.63 14.07 4.92
C SER A 101 12.95 14.96 3.89
N SER A 102 13.69 15.95 3.39
CA SER A 102 13.25 16.85 2.31
C SER A 102 12.74 16.08 1.09
N THR A 103 13.44 15.00 0.70
CA THR A 103 13.05 14.11 -0.40
C THR A 103 11.70 13.44 -0.16
N THR A 104 11.41 13.02 1.08
CA THR A 104 10.13 12.39 1.44
C THR A 104 8.98 13.39 1.31
N ILE A 105 9.19 14.63 1.76
CA ILE A 105 8.20 15.71 1.66
C ILE A 105 7.96 16.08 0.20
N GLN A 106 9.02 16.22 -0.60
CA GLN A 106 8.92 16.51 -2.03
C GLN A 106 8.15 15.42 -2.79
N ARG A 107 8.49 14.14 -2.58
CA ARG A 107 7.76 13.02 -3.18
C ARG A 107 6.28 13.04 -2.80
N THR A 108 5.96 13.36 -1.55
CA THR A 108 4.59 13.42 -1.06
C THR A 108 3.82 14.59 -1.69
N LEU A 109 4.45 15.77 -1.81
CA LEU A 109 3.89 16.95 -2.49
C LEU A 109 3.54 16.65 -3.95
N LEU A 110 4.46 16.01 -4.67
CA LEU A 110 4.28 15.63 -6.07
C LEU A 110 3.18 14.57 -6.26
N HIS A 111 3.26 13.46 -5.52
CA HIS A 111 2.37 12.32 -5.72
C HIS A 111 0.97 12.52 -5.16
N THR A 112 0.83 13.16 -4.00
CA THR A 112 -0.47 13.21 -3.28
C THR A 112 -1.15 14.56 -3.37
N LEU A 113 -0.39 15.64 -3.51
CA LEU A 113 -0.93 17.01 -3.51
C LEU A 113 -1.00 17.62 -4.91
N ARG A 114 -0.41 16.97 -5.92
CA ARG A 114 -0.32 17.44 -7.33
C ARG A 114 0.05 18.93 -7.44
N SER A 115 0.75 19.46 -6.43
CA SER A 115 1.00 20.89 -6.29
C SER A 115 2.28 21.26 -7.04
N ARG A 116 2.20 21.26 -8.37
CA ARG A 116 3.35 21.58 -9.25
C ARG A 116 3.89 23.01 -9.03
N ARG A 117 3.07 23.96 -8.56
CA ARG A 117 3.49 25.35 -8.28
C ARG A 117 4.50 25.47 -7.15
N LEU A 118 4.41 24.63 -6.11
CA LEU A 118 5.34 24.67 -4.98
C LEU A 118 6.68 24.00 -5.30
N VAL A 119 6.74 23.27 -6.43
CA VAL A 119 7.94 22.61 -6.92
C VAL A 119 8.74 23.54 -7.84
N MET A 120 8.15 24.63 -8.32
CA MET A 120 8.81 25.58 -9.23
C MET A 120 9.78 26.54 -8.54
N GLN A 121 9.89 26.51 -7.21
CA GLN A 121 10.99 27.18 -6.48
C GLN A 121 12.12 26.20 -6.09
N LEU A 122 12.21 25.05 -6.77
CA LEU A 122 13.21 23.99 -6.52
C LEU A 122 14.24 23.82 -7.65
N CYS A 123 14.34 24.75 -8.59
CA CYS A 123 15.49 24.89 -9.48
C CYS A 123 16.20 26.20 -9.17
#